data_AF-A0A354PDP4-F1
#
_entry.id   AF-A0A354PDP4-F1
#
_cell.length_a   1.000
_cell.length_b   1.000
_cell.length_c   1.000
_cell.angle_alpha   90.00
_cell.angle_beta   90.00
_cell.angle_gamma   90.00
#
_symmetry.space_group_name_H-M   'P 1'
#
loop_
_entity.id
_entity.type
_entity.pdbx_description
1 polymer ?
#
loop_
_entity_poly.entity_id
_entity_poly.type
_entity_poly.pdbx_seq_one_letter_code
_entity_poly.pdbx_strand_id
1 'polypeptide(L)'
;MESNVKPFETGCRYCGRTDAKLRRGLCGTHFTRFNRKFNKLAEESAKKAEEFEQKCIDQGWVSARAVGGRQKEDDPFDQIAAEVEAEFARDLGAAVARDKAAQSKQPAKKRSPRKKAE
;
A
#
# COMPACT_ATOMS: atom_id res chain seq x y z
N MET A 1 -37.66 -6.27 23.52
CA MET A 1 -37.34 -7.66 23.16
C MET A 1 -35.87 -7.70 22.79
N GLU A 2 -35.01 -7.84 23.78
CA GLU A 2 -33.59 -8.09 23.55
C GLU A 2 -33.46 -9.54 23.09
N SER A 3 -33.39 -9.72 21.77
CA SER A 3 -33.09 -11.01 21.20
C SER A 3 -31.71 -11.41 21.70
N ASN A 4 -31.67 -12.31 22.68
CA ASN A 4 -30.48 -12.89 23.29
C ASN A 4 -29.81 -13.86 22.30
N VAL A 5 -29.61 -13.38 21.07
CA VAL A 5 -29.05 -14.14 19.96
C VAL A 5 -27.56 -14.16 20.22
N LYS A 6 -27.06 -15.34 20.60
CA LYS A 6 -25.63 -15.58 20.66
C LYS A 6 -25.09 -15.78 19.24
N PRO A 7 -23.86 -15.36 18.95
CA PRO A 7 -23.26 -15.61 17.66
C PRO A 7 -23.13 -17.12 17.42
N PHE A 8 -23.35 -17.55 16.18
CA PHE A 8 -23.15 -18.94 15.78
C PHE A 8 -21.66 -19.28 15.75
N GLU A 9 -21.29 -20.46 16.27
CA GLU A 9 -19.91 -20.94 16.29
C GLU A 9 -19.45 -21.43 14.90
N THR A 10 -20.36 -22.05 14.15
CA THR A 10 -20.10 -22.58 12.80
C THR A 10 -20.85 -21.77 11.74
N GLY A 11 -20.18 -21.46 10.64
CA GLY A 11 -20.76 -20.67 9.56
C GLY A 11 -20.76 -19.17 9.87
N CYS A 12 -21.72 -18.44 9.28
CA CYS A 12 -21.90 -17.03 9.56
C CYS A 12 -22.32 -16.81 11.02
N ARG A 13 -21.53 -16.06 11.77
CA ARG A 13 -21.79 -15.73 13.19
C ARG A 13 -23.13 -15.06 13.45
N TYR A 14 -23.76 -14.45 12.43
CA TYR A 14 -25.09 -13.86 12.56
C TYR A 14 -26.25 -14.79 12.15
N CYS A 15 -26.09 -15.59 11.09
CA CYS A 15 -27.22 -16.37 10.53
C CYS A 15 -26.92 -17.87 10.34
N GLY A 16 -25.79 -18.37 10.82
CA GLY A 16 -25.39 -19.78 10.75
C GLY A 16 -25.03 -20.32 9.36
N ARG A 17 -25.11 -19.48 8.30
CA ARG A 17 -24.89 -19.93 6.91
C ARG A 17 -23.47 -20.46 6.69
N THR A 18 -23.31 -21.69 6.23
CA THR A 18 -22.02 -22.38 6.01
C THR A 18 -21.64 -22.54 4.53
N ASP A 19 -22.61 -22.47 3.61
CA ASP A 19 -22.45 -22.59 2.16
C ASP A 19 -21.83 -21.35 1.50
N ALA A 20 -21.64 -20.28 2.26
CA ALA A 20 -21.12 -19.01 1.75
C ALA A 20 -19.66 -18.77 2.14
N LYS A 21 -18.91 -18.10 1.26
CA LYS A 21 -17.57 -17.59 1.58
C LYS A 21 -17.66 -16.59 2.73
N LEU A 22 -17.10 -16.95 3.88
CA LEU A 22 -17.12 -16.13 5.09
C LEU A 22 -15.97 -15.12 5.09
N ARG A 23 -16.26 -13.88 5.47
CA ARG A 23 -15.28 -12.83 5.74
C ARG A 23 -15.40 -12.43 7.20
N ARG A 24 -14.34 -12.63 7.97
CA ARG A 24 -14.31 -12.37 9.42
C ARG A 24 -15.46 -13.04 10.18
N GLY A 25 -15.81 -14.27 9.76
CA GLY A 25 -16.92 -15.03 10.33
C GLY A 25 -18.32 -14.59 9.88
N LEU A 26 -18.47 -13.69 8.91
CA LEU A 26 -19.77 -13.27 8.38
C LEU A 26 -19.92 -13.63 6.90
N CYS A 27 -21.14 -13.99 6.48
CA CYS A 27 -21.46 -14.09 5.06
C CYS A 27 -21.48 -12.70 4.40
N GLY A 28 -21.40 -12.64 3.07
CA GLY A 28 -21.33 -11.37 2.33
C GLY A 28 -22.40 -10.35 2.74
N THR A 29 -23.65 -10.78 2.91
CA THR A 29 -24.75 -9.90 3.31
C THR A 29 -24.54 -9.28 4.70
N HIS A 30 -24.18 -10.07 5.70
CA HIS A 30 -23.97 -9.57 7.06
C HIS A 30 -22.69 -8.78 7.18
N PHE A 31 -21.65 -9.15 6.42
CA PHE A 31 -20.42 -8.38 6.33
C PHE A 31 -20.68 -6.98 5.73
N THR A 32 -21.46 -6.87 4.65
CA THR A 32 -21.85 -5.58 4.07
C THR A 32 -22.66 -4.73 5.04
N ARG A 33 -23.58 -5.34 5.81
CA ARG A 33 -24.34 -4.64 6.86
C ARG A 33 -23.44 -4.11 7.97
N PHE A 34 -22.48 -4.91 8.42
CA PHE A 34 -21.45 -4.50 9.38
C PHE A 34 -20.63 -3.32 8.83
N ASN A 35 -20.08 -3.45 7.61
CA ASN A 35 -19.27 -2.40 6.98
C ASN A 35 -20.06 -1.10 6.79
N ARG A 36 -21.34 -1.16 6.44
CA ARG A 36 -22.17 0.05 6.29
C ARG A 36 -22.31 0.81 7.62
N LYS A 37 -22.47 0.10 8.74
CA LYS A 37 -22.52 0.72 10.08
C LYS A 37 -21.15 1.24 10.50
N PHE A 38 -20.10 0.46 10.28
CA PHE A 38 -18.72 0.84 10.58
C PHE A 38 -18.33 2.12 9.82
N ASN A 39 -18.58 2.17 8.50
CA ASN A 39 -18.25 3.35 7.68
C ASN A 39 -19.03 4.59 8.14
N LYS A 40 -20.33 4.44 8.43
CA LYS A 40 -21.12 5.55 8.96
C LYS A 40 -20.56 6.11 10.27
N LEU A 41 -20.11 5.23 11.17
CA LEU A 41 -19.46 5.65 12.41
C LEU A 41 -18.07 6.25 12.16
N ALA A 42 -17.34 5.76 11.16
CA ALA A 42 -16.02 6.27 10.79
C ALA A 42 -16.11 7.68 10.20
N GLU A 43 -17.18 7.99 9.46
CA GLU A 43 -17.50 9.34 8.99
C GLU A 43 -17.74 10.31 10.15
N GLU A 44 -18.35 9.86 11.25
CA GLU A 44 -18.56 10.68 12.45
C GLU A 44 -17.27 10.83 13.28
N SER A 45 -16.55 9.72 13.51
CA SER A 45 -15.30 9.69 14.25
C SER A 45 -14.61 8.34 14.11
N ALA A 46 -13.33 8.35 13.74
CA ALA A 46 -12.51 7.13 13.67
C ALA A 46 -12.56 6.31 14.97
N LYS A 47 -12.47 6.98 16.13
CA LYS A 47 -12.50 6.33 17.45
C LYS A 47 -13.81 5.57 17.71
N LYS A 48 -14.96 6.14 17.32
CA LYS A 48 -16.26 5.48 17.46
C LYS A 48 -16.36 4.22 16.60
N ALA A 49 -15.78 4.25 15.40
CA ALA A 49 -15.75 3.10 14.52
C ALA A 49 -14.90 1.96 15.09
N GLU A 50 -13.72 2.28 15.63
CA GLU A 50 -12.84 1.33 16.30
C GLU A 50 -13.49 0.72 17.55
N GLU A 51 -14.12 1.54 18.41
CA GLU A 51 -14.85 1.04 19.58
C GLU A 51 -16.03 0.12 19.19
N PHE A 52 -16.73 0.44 18.10
CA PHE A 52 -17.80 -0.42 17.58
C PHE A 52 -17.26 -1.77 17.10
N GLU A 53 -16.17 -1.76 16.34
CA GLU A 53 -15.52 -2.98 15.88
C GLU A 53 -15.03 -3.82 17.06
N GLN A 54 -14.37 -3.21 18.04
CA GLN A 54 -13.88 -3.91 19.23
C GLN A 54 -15.03 -4.56 20.01
N LYS A 55 -16.13 -3.84 20.24
CA LYS A 55 -17.33 -4.42 20.88
C LYS A 55 -17.91 -5.59 20.09
N CYS A 56 -17.93 -5.52 18.76
CA CYS A 56 -18.36 -6.63 17.92
C CYS A 56 -17.41 -7.84 18.01
N ILE A 57 -16.11 -7.61 18.20
CA ILE A 57 -15.12 -8.68 18.40
C ILE A 57 -15.30 -9.32 19.78
N ASP A 58 -15.39 -8.51 20.83
CA ASP A 58 -15.52 -8.98 22.22
C ASP A 58 -16.80 -9.79 22.43
N GLN A 59 -17.90 -9.39 21.78
CA GLN A 59 -19.15 -10.13 21.79
C GLN A 59 -19.16 -11.34 20.84
N GLY A 60 -18.07 -11.57 20.09
CA GLY A 60 -17.93 -12.71 19.20
C GLY A 60 -18.70 -12.61 17.89
N TRP A 61 -19.24 -11.45 17.51
CA TRP A 61 -19.98 -11.26 16.26
C TRP A 61 -19.09 -11.21 15.01
N VAL A 62 -17.85 -10.75 15.17
CA VAL A 62 -16.89 -10.60 14.07
C VAL A 62 -15.52 -11.09 14.53
N SER A 63 -14.78 -11.76 13.66
CA SER A 63 -13.39 -12.12 13.95
C SER A 63 -12.49 -10.89 13.89
N ALA A 64 -11.47 -10.80 14.75
CA ALA A 64 -10.46 -9.75 14.65
C ALA A 64 -9.84 -9.69 13.25
N ARG A 65 -9.43 -8.49 12.80
CA ARG A 65 -8.61 -8.40 11.59
C ARG A 65 -7.34 -9.19 11.84
N ALA A 66 -6.98 -10.08 10.92
CA ALA A 66 -5.67 -10.70 10.96
C ALA A 66 -4.63 -9.58 10.78
N VAL A 67 -4.00 -9.18 11.89
CA VAL A 67 -2.88 -8.24 11.91
C VAL A 67 -1.65 -9.03 11.46
N GLY A 68 -1.63 -9.37 10.18
CA GLY A 68 -0.61 -10.18 9.57
C GLY A 68 -0.63 -9.83 8.10
N GLY A 69 -0.05 -8.67 7.76
CA GLY A 69 0.42 -8.48 6.41
C GLY A 69 1.25 -9.70 6.06
N ARG A 70 1.00 -10.28 4.88
CA ARG A 70 1.85 -11.33 4.31
C ARG A 70 3.29 -10.85 4.52
N GLN A 71 4.08 -11.57 5.32
CA GLN A 71 5.52 -11.33 5.33
C GLN A 71 5.91 -11.39 3.85
N LYS A 72 6.40 -10.27 3.32
CA LYS A 72 6.88 -10.22 1.93
C LYS A 72 7.97 -11.27 1.90
N GLU A 73 7.65 -12.44 1.36
CA GLU A 73 8.63 -13.50 1.12
C GLU A 73 9.73 -12.81 0.33
N ASP A 74 10.98 -12.93 0.80
CA ASP A 74 12.16 -12.31 0.19
C ASP A 74 12.14 -12.68 -1.29
N ASP A 75 11.65 -11.76 -2.12
CA ASP A 75 11.39 -12.05 -3.52
C ASP A 75 12.76 -12.00 -4.21
N PRO A 76 13.29 -13.12 -4.72
CA PRO A 76 14.59 -13.13 -5.37
C PRO A 76 14.64 -12.19 -6.57
N PHE A 77 13.48 -11.79 -7.11
CA PHE A 77 13.38 -10.80 -8.18
C PHE A 77 13.62 -9.36 -7.69
N ASP A 78 13.36 -9.03 -6.41
CA ASP A 78 13.70 -7.71 -5.85
C ASP A 78 15.23 -7.50 -5.80
N GLN A 79 16.00 -8.57 -5.49
CA GLN A 79 17.46 -8.52 -5.50
C GLN A 79 18.00 -8.32 -6.93
N ILE A 80 17.48 -9.09 -7.89
CA ILE A 80 17.87 -8.98 -9.31
C ILE A 80 17.50 -7.61 -9.88
N ALA A 81 16.33 -7.06 -9.53
CA ALA A 81 15.92 -5.73 -9.98
C ALA A 81 16.87 -4.64 -9.45
N ALA A 82 17.27 -4.72 -8.18
CA ALA A 82 18.23 -3.80 -7.59
C ALA A 82 19.62 -3.87 -8.24
N GLU A 83 20.07 -5.07 -8.62
CA GLU A 83 21.34 -5.25 -9.35
C GLU A 83 21.28 -4.63 -10.75
N VAL A 84 20.19 -4.84 -11.49
CA VAL A 84 20.00 -4.26 -12.83
C VAL A 84 19.90 -2.74 -12.79
N GLU A 85 19.18 -2.17 -11.82
CA GLU A 85 19.12 -0.70 -11.64
C GLU A 85 20.49 -0.11 -11.29
N ALA A 86 21.27 -0.78 -10.44
CA ALA A 86 22.62 -0.34 -10.08
C ALA A 86 23.59 -0.38 -11.26
N GLU A 87 23.50 -1.39 -12.13
CA GLU A 87 24.30 -1.50 -13.35
C GLU A 87 23.92 -0.39 -14.35
N PHE A 88 22.63 -0.16 -14.57
CA PHE A 88 22.15 0.89 -15.47
C PHE A 88 22.54 2.30 -15.00
N ALA A 89 22.52 2.55 -13.68
CA ALA A 89 22.99 3.81 -13.11
C ALA A 89 24.50 4.02 -13.29
N ARG A 90 25.31 2.96 -13.23
CA ARG A 90 26.75 3.04 -13.50
C ARG A 90 27.04 3.36 -14.96
N ASP A 91 26.33 2.73 -15.89
CA ASP A 91 26.50 2.99 -17.32
C ASP A 91 26.07 4.41 -17.72
N LEU A 92 24.96 4.90 -17.17
CA LEU A 92 24.54 6.30 -17.37
C LEU A 92 25.56 7.28 -16.79
N GLY A 93 26.10 7.03 -15.60
CA GLY A 93 27.14 7.86 -15.00
C GLY A 93 28.43 7.90 -15.83
N ALA A 94 28.84 6.75 -16.39
CA ALA A 94 30.00 6.65 -17.27
C ALA A 94 29.78 7.37 -18.62
N ALA A 95 28.58 7.29 -19.18
CA ALA A 95 28.21 8.00 -20.40
C ALA A 95 28.21 9.53 -20.21
N VAL A 96 27.64 10.02 -19.10
CA VAL A 96 27.62 11.45 -18.76
C VAL A 96 29.03 11.99 -18.47
N ALA A 97 29.89 11.20 -17.82
CA ALA A 97 31.28 11.57 -17.57
C ALA A 97 32.09 11.68 -18.88
N ARG A 98 31.84 10.79 -19.85
CA ARG A 98 32.45 10.87 -21.19
C ARG A 98 31.98 12.08 -21.98
N ASP A 99 30.70 12.43 -21.93
CA ASP A 99 30.17 13.62 -22.61
C ASP A 99 30.74 14.93 -22.03
N LYS A 100 30.82 15.02 -20.69
CA LYS A 100 31.48 16.16 -20.02
C LYS A 100 32.97 16.28 -20.38
N ALA A 101 33.67 15.16 -20.51
CA ALA A 101 35.10 15.15 -20.90
C ALA A 101 35.31 15.55 -22.38
N ALA A 102 34.32 15.32 -23.25
CA ALA A 102 34.35 15.76 -24.64
C ALA A 102 34.05 17.26 -24.79
N GLN A 103 33.09 17.80 -24.03
CA GLN A 103 32.74 19.23 -24.08
C GLN A 103 33.85 20.13 -23.48
N SER A 104 34.54 19.68 -22.45
CA SER A 104 35.63 20.45 -21.80
C SER A 104 36.93 20.50 -22.61
N LYS A 105 37.03 19.76 -23.71
CA LYS A 105 38.18 19.80 -24.65
C LYS A 105 37.95 20.65 -25.90
N GLN A 106 36.79 21.32 -26.05
CA GLN A 106 36.62 22.25 -27.17
C GLN A 106 37.47 23.51 -26.97
N PRO A 107 38.35 23.88 -27.92
CA PRO A 107 39.18 25.07 -27.79
C PRO A 107 38.29 26.33 -27.88
N ALA A 108 38.32 27.14 -26.82
CA ALA A 108 37.70 28.47 -26.80
C ALA A 108 38.23 29.30 -27.98
N LYS A 109 37.42 29.46 -29.03
CA LYS A 109 37.72 30.35 -30.15
C LYS A 109 37.88 31.77 -29.62
N LYS A 110 39.13 32.23 -29.55
CA LYS A 110 39.53 33.61 -29.27
C LYS A 110 38.76 34.56 -30.19
N ARG A 111 37.87 35.39 -29.64
CA ARG A 111 37.30 36.54 -30.33
C ARG A 111 38.42 37.59 -30.45
N SER A 112 38.96 37.78 -31.65
CA SER A 112 39.96 38.81 -31.93
C SER A 112 39.39 40.22 -31.66
N PRO A 113 40.16 41.14 -31.04
CA PRO A 113 39.69 42.50 -30.77
C PRO A 113 39.64 43.32 -32.05
N ARG A 114 38.48 43.93 -32.31
CA ARG A 114 38.23 44.85 -33.43
C ARG A 114 38.97 46.17 -33.18
N LYS A 115 40.03 46.43 -33.94
CA LYS A 115 40.81 47.66 -33.92
C LYS A 115 39.91 48.86 -34.28
N LYS A 116 39.91 49.91 -33.45
CA LYS A 116 39.33 51.24 -33.72
C LYS A 116 40.45 52.23 -34.02
N ALA A 117 40.10 53.23 -34.85
CA ALA A 117 40.81 54.46 -35.22
C ALA A 117 42.03 54.28 -36.15
N GLU A 118 42.21 55.08 -37.20
CA GLU A 118 41.92 56.52 -37.36
C GLU A 118 41.20 56.85 -38.68
#